data_AF-A0A842WQM3-F1
#
_entry.id   AF-A0A842WQM3-F1
#
_cell.length_a   1.000
_cell.length_b   1.000
_cell.length_c   1.000
_cell.angle_alpha   90.00
_cell.angle_beta   90.00
_cell.angle_gamma   90.00
#
_symmetry.space_group_name_H-M   'P 1'
#
loop_
_entity.id
_entity.type
_entity.pdbx_description
1 polymer ?
#
loop_
_entity_poly.entity_id
_entity_poly.type
_entity_poly.pdbx_seq_one_letter_code
_entity_poly.pdbx_strand_id
1 'polypeptide(L)' 'MSDTQKTVLKTSAEILRTRVLTITALADEISCRTGIPYSTVKWNLRALMDFGLLTGGHADNKGQPSCLKPAALLLVEYLK' A
#
# COMPACT_ATOMS: atom_id res chain seq x y z
N MET A 1 -3.61 -8.40 -11.76
CA MET A 1 -3.72 -7.10 -11.07
C MET A 1 -4.23 -6.06 -12.04
N SER A 2 -5.22 -5.25 -11.62
CA SER A 2 -5.66 -4.08 -12.40
C SER A 2 -4.59 -2.99 -12.39
N ASP A 3 -4.68 -2.03 -13.33
CA ASP A 3 -3.72 -0.92 -13.38
C ASP A 3 -3.79 -0.04 -12.12
N THR A 4 -4.99 0.13 -11.54
CA THR A 4 -5.16 0.78 -10.23
C THR A 4 -4.41 0.04 -9.13
N GLN A 5 -4.47 -1.29 -9.07
CA GLN A 5 -3.72 -2.09 -8.11
C GLN A 5 -2.21 -1.92 -8.28
N LYS A 6 -1.72 -1.91 -9.52
CA LYS A 6 -0.30 -1.68 -9.82
C LYS A 6 0.13 -0.28 -9.38
N THR A 7 -0.66 0.74 -9.66
CA THR A 7 -0.41 2.12 -9.24
C THR A 7 -0.36 2.23 -7.72
N VAL A 8 -1.32 1.65 -7.00
CA VAL A 8 -1.33 1.65 -5.53
C VAL A 8 -0.08 0.94 -4.98
N LEU A 9 0.30 -0.21 -5.54
CA LEU A 9 1.49 -0.95 -5.12
C LEU A 9 2.79 -0.16 -5.35
N LYS A 10 2.99 0.40 -6.55
CA LYS A 10 4.16 1.22 -6.89
C LYS A 10 4.26 2.46 -5.98
N THR A 11 3.15 3.18 -5.83
CA THR A 11 3.10 4.39 -4.99
C THR A 11 3.37 4.05 -3.52
N SER A 12 2.86 2.90 -3.03
CA SER A 12 3.16 2.41 -1.68
C SER A 12 4.65 2.18 -1.48
N ALA A 13 5.34 1.60 -2.47
CA ALA A 13 6.77 1.36 -2.42
C ALA A 13 7.59 2.64 -2.39
N GLU A 14 7.22 3.64 -3.20
CA GLU A 14 7.88 4.95 -3.20
C GLU A 14 7.74 5.67 -1.85
N ILE A 15 6.53 5.68 -1.28
CA ILE A 15 6.27 6.35 0.00
C ILE A 15 7.02 5.64 1.14
N LEU A 16 6.89 4.32 1.24
CA LEU A 16 7.43 3.54 2.37
C LEU A 16 8.95 3.41 2.33
N ARG A 17 9.62 3.78 1.22
CA ARG A 17 11.09 3.90 1.18
C ARG A 17 11.63 5.02 2.07
N THR A 18 10.82 6.06 2.34
CA THR A 18 11.29 7.26 3.05
C THR A 18 10.44 7.62 4.27
N ARG A 19 9.27 7.01 4.43
CA ARG A 19 8.32 7.32 5.50
C ARG A 19 7.79 6.04 6.15
N VAL A 20 7.61 6.10 7.46
CA VAL A 20 6.92 5.06 8.24
C VAL A 20 5.49 5.53 8.49
N LEU A 21 4.52 4.89 7.83
CA LEU A 21 3.11 5.29 7.88
C LEU A 21 2.22 4.11 8.31
N THR A 22 1.12 4.39 9.02
CA THR A 22 0.05 3.40 9.22
C THR A 22 -0.71 3.16 7.90
N ILE A 23 -1.50 2.08 7.81
CA ILE A 23 -2.33 1.80 6.61
C ILE A 23 -3.27 2.97 6.29
N THR A 24 -3.85 3.61 7.30
CA THR A 24 -4.74 4.77 7.13
C THR A 24 -3.98 5.96 6.54
N ALA A 25 -2.81 6.31 7.11
CA ALA A 25 -2.00 7.42 6.62
C ALA A 25 -1.42 7.13 5.21
N LEU A 26 -1.05 5.88 4.94
CA LEU A 26 -0.64 5.45 3.61
C LEU A 26 -1.77 5.59 2.59
N ALA A 27 -2.99 5.19 2.95
CA ALA A 27 -4.15 5.32 2.09
C ALA A 27 -4.44 6.79 1.73
N ASP A 28 -4.32 7.68 2.71
CA ASP A 28 -4.50 9.12 2.54
C ASP A 28 -3.45 9.72 1.60
N GLU A 29 -2.17 9.42 1.85
CA GLU A 29 -1.06 9.91 1.01
C GLU A 29 -1.16 9.39 -0.43
N ILE A 30 -1.49 8.11 -0.64
CA ILE A 30 -1.68 7.55 -1.98
C ILE A 30 -2.86 8.22 -2.68
N SER A 31 -3.98 8.43 -1.97
CA SER A 31 -5.15 9.10 -2.53
C SER A 31 -4.80 10.50 -3.02
N CYS A 32 -4.08 11.27 -2.19
CA CYS A 32 -3.59 12.61 -2.54
C CYS A 32 -2.64 12.61 -3.74
N ARG A 33 -1.72 11.65 -3.83
CA ARG A 33 -0.72 11.59 -4.93
C ARG A 33 -1.27 11.12 -6.26
N THR A 34 -2.25 10.21 -6.23
CA THR A 34 -2.72 9.49 -7.43
C THR A 34 -4.09 9.97 -7.92
N GLY A 35 -4.83 10.71 -7.09
CA GLY A 35 -6.23 11.06 -7.35
C GLY A 35 -7.21 9.88 -7.22
N ILE A 36 -6.72 8.69 -6.86
CA ILE A 36 -7.57 7.52 -6.62
C ILE A 36 -8.38 7.78 -5.33
N PRO A 37 -9.71 7.54 -5.32
CA PRO A 37 -10.51 7.75 -4.12
C PRO A 37 -9.99 6.97 -2.92
N TYR A 38 -9.96 7.61 -1.75
CA TYR A 38 -9.46 7.02 -0.50
C TYR A 38 -10.04 5.63 -0.19
N SER A 39 -11.35 5.46 -0.37
CA SER A 39 -12.04 4.17 -0.17
C SER A 39 -11.50 3.09 -1.12
N THR A 40 -11.28 3.43 -2.40
CA THR A 40 -10.67 2.54 -3.39
C THR A 40 -9.24 2.20 -3.01
N VAL A 41 -8.43 3.17 -2.58
CA VAL A 41 -7.06 2.90 -2.10
C VAL A 41 -7.08 1.94 -0.92
N LYS A 42 -7.95 2.16 0.07
CA LYS A 42 -8.05 1.30 1.25
C LYS A 42 -8.39 -0.15 0.89
N TRP A 43 -9.32 -0.37 -0.04
CA TRP A 43 -9.63 -1.72 -0.53
C TRP A 43 -8.44 -2.36 -1.26
N ASN A 44 -7.69 -1.59 -2.03
CA ASN A 44 -6.49 -2.08 -2.69
C ASN A 44 -5.39 -2.43 -1.70
N LEU A 45 -5.11 -1.58 -0.70
CA LEU A 45 -4.16 -1.88 0.37
C LEU A 45 -4.60 -3.11 1.17
N ARG A 46 -5.90 -3.28 1.40
CA ARG A 46 -6.43 -4.50 2.03
C ARG A 46 -6.14 -5.74 1.18
N ALA A 47 -6.42 -5.70 -0.12
CA ALA A 47 -6.09 -6.79 -1.02
C ALA A 47 -4.57 -7.08 -1.05
N LEU A 48 -3.71 -6.07 -1.02
CA LEU A 48 -2.26 -6.25 -0.92
C LEU A 48 -1.84 -6.94 0.39
N MET A 49 -2.53 -6.67 1.50
CA MET A 49 -2.32 -7.40 2.76
C MET A 49 -2.78 -8.85 2.66
N ASP A 50 -3.95 -9.08 2.06
CA ASP A 50 -4.49 -10.43 1.86
C ASP A 50 -3.60 -11.27 0.92
N PHE A 51 -2.95 -10.64 -0.07
CA PHE A 51 -1.91 -11.28 -0.91
C PHE A 51 -0.56 -11.45 -0.22
N GLY A 52 -0.42 -10.99 1.02
CA GLY A 52 0.83 -11.03 1.76
C GLY A 52 1.93 -10.12 1.20
N LEU A 53 1.58 -9.11 0.40
CA LEU A 53 2.50 -8.13 -0.18
C LEU A 53 2.75 -6.95 0.78
N LEU A 54 1.77 -6.64 1.62
CA LEU A 54 1.82 -5.56 2.60
C LEU A 54 1.52 -6.13 4.00
N THR A 55 2.12 -5.54 5.03
CA THR A 55 1.72 -5.73 6.43
C THR A 55 1.40 -4.37 7.03
N GLY A 56 0.57 -4.33 8.07
CA GLY A 56 0.28 -3.11 8.80
C GLY A 56 -0.84 -3.30 9.82
N GLY A 57 -1.23 -2.21 10.47
CA GLY A 57 -2.27 -2.24 11.49
C GLY A 57 -3.64 -2.69 10.96
N HIS A 58 -4.32 -3.51 11.76
CA HIS A 58 -5.69 -3.95 11.55
C HIS A 58 -6.62 -3.39 12.63
N ALA A 59 -7.94 -3.66 12.50
CA ALA A 59 -8.94 -3.20 13.46
C ALA A 59 -8.59 -3.60 14.92
N ASP A 60 -7.98 -4.78 15.09
CA ASP A 60 -7.59 -5.35 16.38
C ASP A 60 -6.17 -4.95 16.83
N ASN A 61 -5.36 -4.39 15.94
CA ASN A 61 -3.98 -3.97 16.24
C ASN A 61 -3.71 -2.62 15.56
N LYS A 62 -4.34 -1.57 16.11
CA LYS A 62 -4.27 -0.20 15.61
C LYS A 62 -2.87 0.38 15.84
N GLY A 63 -2.46 1.29 14.96
CA GLY A 63 -1.20 2.04 15.10
C GLY A 63 0.05 1.32 14.61
N GLN A 64 -0.05 0.08 14.13
CA GLN A 64 1.12 -0.60 13.56
C GLN A 64 1.53 0.03 12.22
N PRO A 65 2.84 0.29 12.03
CA PRO A 65 3.36 0.82 10.78
C PRO A 65 3.15 -0.19 9.65
N SER A 66 2.94 0.34 8.46
CA SER A 66 2.83 -0.44 7.24
C SER A 66 4.20 -0.70 6.63
N CYS A 67 4.43 -1.94 6.19
CA CYS A 67 5.68 -2.38 5.61
C CYS A 67 5.39 -3.25 4.39
N LEU A 68 6.16 -3.06 3.32
CA LEU A 68 6.12 -3.97 2.17
C LEU A 68 6.95 -5.21 2.46
N LYS A 69 6.45 -6.37 2.03
CA LYS A 69 7.21 -7.62 2.06
C LYS A 69 8.17 -7.69 0.87
N PRO A 70 9.24 -8.51 0.94
CA PRO A 70 10.19 -8.68 -0.16
C PRO A 70 9.53 -9.06 -1.50
N ALA A 71 8.49 -9.91 -1.46
CA ALA A 71 7.74 -10.29 -2.66
C ALA A 71 7.09 -9.08 -3.35
N ALA A 72 6.63 -8.09 -2.59
CA ALA A 72 6.03 -6.87 -3.13
C ALA A 72 7.07 -5.98 -3.82
N LEU A 73 8.27 -5.89 -3.27
CA LEU A 73 9.38 -5.15 -3.87
C LEU A 73 9.82 -5.78 -5.19
N LEU A 74 9.95 -7.11 -5.25
CA LEU A 74 10.24 -7.83 -6.49
C LEU A 74 9.17 -7.58 -7.56
N LEU A 75 7.90 -7.59 -7.15
CA LEU A 75 6.77 -7.38 -8.05
C LEU A 75 6.74 -5.93 -8.58
N VAL A 76 7.08 -4.94 -7.74
CA VAL A 76 7.25 -3.54 -8.17
C VAL A 76 8.36 -3.39 -9.19
N GLU A 77 9.50 -4.05 -8.98
CA GLU A 77 10.63 -4.04 -9.92
C GLU A 77 10.28 -4.71 -11.25
N TYR A 78 9.55 -5.84 -11.23
CA TYR A 78 9.08 -6.51 -12.45
C TYR A 78 8.04 -5.69 -13.23
N LEU A 79 7.20 -4.91 -12.53
CA LEU A 79 6.17 -4.08 -13.15
C LEU A 79 6.72 -2.76 -13.71
N LYS A 80 8.03 -2.47 -13.61
CA LYS A 80 8.63 -1.24 -14.13
C LYS A 80 8.40 -1.08 -15.62
#